data_AF-A0A5E7DQ18-F1
#
_entry.id   AF-A0A5E7DQ18-F1
#
_cell.length_a   1.000
_cell.length_b   1.000
_cell.length_c   1.000
_cell.angle_alpha   90.00
_cell.angle_beta   90.00
_cell.angle_gamma   90.00
#
_symmetry.space_group_name_H-M   'P 1'
#
loop_
_entity.id
_entity.type
_entity.pdbx_description
1 polymer ?
#
loop_
_entity_poly.entity_id
_entity_poly.type
_entity_poly.pdbx_seq_one_letter_code
_entity_poly.pdbx_strand_id
1 'polypeptide(L)'
;MGDQITKRNGEGTINAIRTVWVDTTSTKFAMVTPDDGFRSRLAIRVGPNTTAGGDDYFLVGDKVKYTVLMGPAGECAGAQDLVKFTAGASVN
;
A
#
# COMPACT_ATOMS: atom_id res chain seq x y z
N MET A 1 -24.99 5.33 -15.24
CA MET A 1 -24.94 4.59 -13.96
C MET A 1 -23.49 4.62 -13.52
N GLY A 2 -23.18 5.17 -12.35
CA GLY A 2 -21.80 5.17 -11.85
C GLY A 2 -21.50 3.83 -11.21
N ASP A 3 -20.45 3.15 -11.66
CA ASP A 3 -20.00 1.90 -11.06
C ASP A 3 -19.66 2.15 -9.58
N GLN A 4 -20.34 1.45 -8.68
CA GLN A 4 -20.19 1.64 -7.25
C GLN A 4 -18.88 0.98 -6.78
N ILE A 5 -17.83 1.79 -6.61
CA ILE A 5 -16.58 1.32 -6.00
C ILE A 5 -16.77 1.26 -4.48
N THR A 6 -16.64 0.06 -3.92
CA THR A 6 -16.69 -0.14 -2.46
C THR A 6 -15.29 -0.04 -1.87
N LYS A 7 -15.14 0.70 -0.78
CA LYS A 7 -13.85 0.83 -0.07
C LYS A 7 -13.80 -0.14 1.10
N ARG A 8 -12.70 -0.88 1.24
CA ARG A 8 -12.44 -1.78 2.37
C ARG A 8 -11.04 -1.55 2.92
N ASN A 9 -10.88 -1.59 4.24
CA ASN A 9 -9.55 -1.55 4.85
C ASN A 9 -8.90 -2.93 4.79
N GLY A 10 -7.62 -2.96 4.43
CA GLY A 10 -6.78 -4.15 4.40
C GLY A 10 -5.52 -3.94 5.24
N GLU A 11 -4.95 -5.06 5.69
CA GLU A 11 -3.69 -5.11 6.41
C GLU A 11 -2.79 -6.13 5.72
N GLY A 12 -1.48 -5.88 5.76
CA GLY A 12 -0.52 -6.75 5.10
C GLY A 12 0.92 -6.38 5.39
N THR A 13 1.83 -7.05 4.69
CA THR A 13 3.27 -6.88 4.86
C THR A 13 3.91 -6.50 3.53
N ILE A 14 4.79 -5.49 3.53
CA ILE A 14 5.57 -5.14 2.33
C ILE A 14 6.57 -6.24 2.04
N ASN A 15 6.48 -6.85 0.86
CA ASN A 15 7.43 -7.88 0.41
C ASN A 15 8.51 -7.32 -0.52
N ALA A 16 8.24 -6.19 -1.19
CA ALA A 16 9.15 -5.55 -2.12
C ALA A 16 8.76 -4.09 -2.33
N ILE A 17 9.75 -3.26 -2.65
CA ILE A 17 9.53 -1.89 -3.13
C ILE A 17 10.13 -1.79 -4.53
N ARG A 18 9.42 -1.14 -5.44
CA ARG A 18 9.81 -1.00 -6.85
C ARG A 18 9.63 0.43 -7.30
N THR A 19 10.66 0.98 -7.93
CA THR A 19 10.58 2.27 -8.62
C THR A 19 10.23 2.00 -10.08
N VAL A 20 9.11 2.55 -10.53
CA VAL A 20 8.70 2.54 -11.94
C VAL A 20 9.02 3.90 -12.52
N TRP A 21 9.69 3.90 -13.67
CA TRP A 21 10.05 5.10 -14.42
C TRP A 21 9.16 5.20 -15.66
N VAL A 22 8.54 6.37 -15.84
CA VAL A 22 7.83 6.74 -17.08
C VAL A 22 8.45 8.05 -17.54
N ASP A 23 9.19 8.00 -18.64
CA ASP A 23 10.04 9.09 -19.12
C ASP A 23 11.00 9.58 -18.03
N THR A 24 10.81 10.83 -17.57
CA THR A 24 11.61 11.47 -16.50
C THR A 24 10.96 11.36 -15.12
N THR A 25 9.75 10.79 -15.02
CA THR A 25 9.00 10.70 -13.77
C THR A 25 9.19 9.33 -13.13
N SER A 26 9.66 9.30 -11.88
CA SER A 26 9.67 8.07 -11.07
C SER A 26 8.48 8.01 -10.13
N THR A 27 7.95 6.80 -9.94
CA THR A 27 6.95 6.52 -8.92
C THR A 27 7.34 5.23 -8.18
N LYS A 28 7.36 5.30 -6.85
CA LYS A 28 7.62 4.12 -6.01
C LYS A 28 6.30 3.39 -5.72
N PHE A 29 6.36 2.07 -5.76
CA PHE A 29 5.27 1.17 -5.41
C PHE A 29 5.74 0.19 -4.34
N ALA A 30 4.92 0.01 -3.31
CA ALA A 30 5.06 -1.06 -2.34
C ALA A 30 4.24 -2.26 -2.80
N MET A 31 4.88 -3.42 -2.87
CA MET A 31 4.25 -4.69 -3.12
C MET A 31 3.86 -5.31 -1.77
N VAL A 32 2.57 -5.40 -1.50
CA VAL A 32 2.03 -5.85 -0.22
C VAL A 32 1.46 -7.25 -0.38
N THR A 33 1.82 -8.15 0.53
CA THR A 33 1.14 -9.43 0.74
C THR A 33 0.03 -9.19 1.77
N PRO A 34 -1.26 -9.31 1.39
CA PRO A 34 -2.38 -9.17 2.32
C PRO A 34 -2.39 -10.26 3.39
N ASP A 35 -2.81 -9.93 4.60
CA ASP A 35 -2.96 -10.90 5.70
C ASP A 35 -4.31 -11.65 5.63
N ASP A 36 -5.32 -11.09 4.97
CA ASP A 36 -6.70 -11.59 4.93
C ASP A 36 -6.95 -12.68 3.86
N GLY A 37 -5.88 -13.37 3.45
CA GLY A 37 -5.96 -14.54 2.58
C GLY A 37 -6.18 -14.24 1.09
N PHE A 38 -6.13 -12.97 0.67
CA PHE A 38 -6.07 -12.63 -0.75
C PHE A 38 -4.84 -13.29 -1.41
N ARG A 39 -5.07 -14.07 -2.46
CA ARG A 39 -4.01 -14.83 -3.14
C ARG A 39 -3.04 -13.96 -3.96
N SER A 40 -3.45 -12.74 -4.29
CA SER A 40 -2.68 -11.83 -5.14
C SER A 40 -2.00 -10.74 -4.33
N ARG A 41 -0.74 -10.44 -4.67
CA ARG A 41 -0.01 -9.29 -4.12
C ARG A 41 -0.61 -8.00 -4.65
N LEU A 42 -0.69 -6.98 -3.79
CA LEU A 42 -1.20 -5.66 -4.15
C LEU A 42 -0.04 -4.70 -4.41
N ALA A 43 -0.09 -3.98 -5.52
CA ALA A 43 0.82 -2.88 -5.80
C ALA A 43 0.19 -1.56 -5.34
N ILE A 44 0.79 -0.90 -4.37
CA ILE A 44 0.26 0.32 -3.78
C ILE A 44 1.25 1.45 -3.98
N ARG A 45 0.80 2.54 -4.59
CA ARG A 45 1.66 3.72 -4.82
C ARG A 45 2.12 4.26 -3.47
N VAL A 46 3.43 4.37 -3.30
CA VAL A 46 4.01 5.11 -2.19
C VAL A 46 3.90 6.58 -2.57
N GLY A 47 3.17 7.35 -1.76
CA GLY A 47 3.11 8.81 -1.91
C GLY A 47 4.50 9.45 -1.81
N PRO A 48 4.60 10.78 -1.90
CA PRO A 48 5.87 11.51 -1.71
C PRO A 48 6.42 11.46 -0.27
N ASN A 49 6.17 10.37 0.45
CA ASN A 49 6.55 10.13 1.85
C ASN A 49 8.05 9.79 1.95
N THR A 50 8.90 10.71 1.53
CA THR A 50 10.25 10.82 2.08
C THR A 50 10.12 11.38 3.49
N THR A 51 10.71 10.70 4.47
CA THR A 51 10.85 11.28 5.81
C THR A 51 11.61 12.60 5.73
N ALA A 52 11.51 13.47 6.75
CA ALA A 52 12.26 14.72 6.81
C ALA A 52 13.80 14.52 6.68
N GLY A 53 14.30 13.31 6.94
CA GLY A 53 15.71 12.91 6.76
C GLY A 53 16.07 12.38 5.38
N GLY A 54 15.12 12.27 4.44
CA GLY A 54 15.36 11.70 3.10
C GLY A 54 15.32 10.17 3.04
N ASP A 55 15.13 9.50 4.17
CA ASP A 55 14.96 8.04 4.22
C ASP A 55 13.57 7.62 3.72
N ASP A 56 13.54 6.44 3.08
CA ASP A 56 12.31 5.80 2.66
C ASP A 56 11.45 5.44 3.88
N TYR A 57 10.27 6.05 3.99
CA TYR A 57 9.33 5.84 5.11
C TYR A 57 8.84 4.39 5.24
N PHE A 58 8.93 3.63 4.15
CA PHE A 58 8.52 2.24 4.07
C PHE A 58 9.70 1.34 3.72
N LEU A 59 9.79 0.19 4.38
CA LEU A 59 10.79 -0.84 4.17
C LEU A 59 10.14 -2.20 3.91
N VAL A 60 10.88 -3.10 3.26
CA VAL A 60 10.48 -4.51 3.15
C VAL A 60 10.40 -5.12 4.54
N GLY A 61 9.31 -5.81 4.83
CA GLY A 61 8.99 -6.38 6.14
C GLY A 61 8.07 -5.51 6.99
N ASP A 62 7.83 -4.24 6.62
CA ASP A 62 6.91 -3.38 7.37
C ASP A 62 5.48 -3.92 7.29
N LYS A 63 4.82 -3.97 8.45
CA LYS A 63 3.37 -4.10 8.53
C LYS A 63 2.71 -2.79 8.15
N VAL A 64 1.67 -2.88 7.32
CA VAL A 64 0.99 -1.73 6.74
C VAL A 64 -0.53 -1.91 6.74
N LYS A 65 -1.23 -0.79 6.81
CA LYS A 65 -2.65 -0.68 6.48
C LYS A 65 -2.82 0.01 5.14
N TYR A 66 -3.89 -0.31 4.46
CA TYR A 66 -4.25 0.30 3.18
C TYR A 66 -5.75 0.22 2.95
N THR A 67 -6.24 0.96 1.96
CA THR A 67 -7.61 0.86 1.48
C THR A 67 -7.64 0.15 0.14
N VAL A 68 -8.40 -0.95 0.07
CA VAL A 68 -8.74 -1.68 -1.16
C VAL A 68 -9.96 -1.04 -1.78
N LEU A 69 -9.89 -0.79 -3.09
CA LEU A 69 -11.00 -0.41 -3.92
C LEU A 69 -11.54 -1.66 -4.59
N MET A 70 -12.79 -2.00 -4.29
CA MET A 70 -13.49 -3.15 -4.85
C MET A 70 -14.41 -2.69 -5.97
N GLY A 71 -14.31 -3.35 -7.12
CA GLY A 71 -15.22 -3.15 -8.24
C GLY A 71 -16.61 -3.75 -8.00
N PRO A 72 -17.56 -3.53 -8.92
CA PRO A 72 -18.95 -3.94 -8.76
C PRO A 72 -19.15 -5.45 -8.59
N ALA A 73 -18.25 -6.27 -9.14
CA ALA A 73 -18.32 -7.73 -9.03
C ALA A 73 -17.47 -8.27 -7.85
N GLY A 74 -16.99 -7.39 -6.96
CA GLY A 74 -16.15 -7.78 -5.83
C GLY A 74 -14.70 -8.10 -6.21
N GLU A 75 -14.27 -7.69 -7.40
CA GLU A 75 -12.88 -7.75 -7.82
C GLU A 75 -12.05 -6.62 -7.20
N CYS A 76 -10.76 -6.86 -6.95
CA CYS A 76 -9.86 -5.79 -6.52
C CYS A 76 -9.52 -4.88 -7.70
N ALA A 77 -10.11 -3.68 -7.73
CA ALA A 77 -9.84 -2.66 -8.74
C ALA A 77 -8.54 -1.90 -8.46
N GLY A 78 -8.11 -1.83 -7.19
CA GLY A 78 -6.85 -1.20 -6.81
C GLY A 78 -6.69 -1.10 -5.30
N ALA A 79 -5.56 -0.54 -4.87
CA ALA A 79 -5.31 -0.24 -3.47
C ALA A 79 -4.53 1.07 -3.32
N GLN A 80 -4.81 1.79 -2.23
CA GLN A 80 -4.31 3.13 -1.96
C GLN A 80 -4.14 3.38 -0.46
N ASP A 81 -3.73 4.60 -0.10
CA ASP A 81 -3.64 5.08 1.28
C ASP A 81 -2.76 4.19 2.18
N LEU A 82 -1.56 3.86 1.70
CA LEU A 82 -0.60 3.04 2.44
C LEU A 82 -0.14 3.76 3.71
N VAL A 83 -0.28 3.12 4.86
CA VAL A 83 0.13 3.64 6.16
C VAL A 83 0.92 2.59 6.93
N LYS A 84 1.98 2.98 7.63
CA LYS A 84 2.77 2.06 8.45
C LYS A 84 1.98 1.70 9.70
N PHE A 85 1.93 0.41 10.04
CA PHE A 85 1.34 -0.07 11.28
C PHE A 85 2.37 0.15 12.38
N THR A 86 2.33 1.32 13.03
CA THR A 86 3.12 1.52 14.24
C THR A 86 2.46 0.75 15.37
N ALA A 87 3.06 -0.38 15.78
CA ALA A 87 2.87 -0.83 17.14
C ALA A 87 3.27 0.35 18.02
N GLY A 88 2.35 0.84 18.85
CA GLY A 88 2.57 2.03 19.65
C GLY A 88 3.96 1.99 20.25
N ALA A 89 4.71 3.09 20.12
CA ALA A 89 5.93 3.26 20.87
C ALA A 89 5.58 2.96 22.34
N SER A 90 6.04 1.81 22.85
CA SER A 90 6.12 1.59 24.28
C SER A 90 7.12 2.62 24.79
N VAL A 91 6.59 3.77 25.20
CA VAL A 91 7.25 4.61 26.17
C VAL A 91 7.23 3.81 27.47
N ASN A 92 8.42 3.36 27.87
CA ASN A 92 8.67 2.82 29.20
C ASN A 92 9.05 3.99 30.11
#